data_AF-A0A7S0NQV8-F1
#
_entry.id   AF-A0A7S0NQV8-F1
#
_cell.length_a   1.000
_cell.length_b   1.000
_cell.length_c   1.000
_cell.angle_alpha   90.00
_cell.angle_beta   90.00
_cell.angle_gamma   90.00
#
_symmetry.space_group_name_H-M   'P 1'
#
loop_
_entity.id
_entity.type
_entity.pdbx_description
1 polymer ?
#
loop_
_entity_poly.entity_id
_entity_poly.type
_entity_poly.pdbx_seq_one_letter_code
_entity_poly.pdbx_strand_id
1 'polypeptide(L)'
;SGLSATVPEALRSSIAVSAASTTPPVVSVVAGADSVCGWVEAQTCLGNASATVNLTLPAPVSLSITKQHSHFLVPLDNVALEFHNRFAYADLTATVLFEDGSERDMQVDARMSFDVSDGCGTFGVSGLWMRLTIDSTCRTSSISVSARLTLGGTTVAGSRDVSVEWVTALEVELYYQDEAYSYTSMELRYRYDCAPMVEPTFHTLKVKTLATLNTGATAYIGSRLVYSVIGGSLSGSGITRRLSVSSRGTVEIMVEASPNPDSISDSVTLEALAEPDAYTFEWVLGLNSSTVQTRY
;
A
#
# COMPACT_ATOMS: atom_id res chain seq x y z
N SER A 1 47.48 14.95 28.12
CA SER A 1 46.08 15.30 27.84
C SER A 1 45.80 14.93 26.39
N GLY A 2 44.83 14.05 26.13
CA GLY A 2 44.41 13.74 24.77
C GLY A 2 43.56 14.89 24.21
N LEU A 3 43.84 15.32 22.98
CA LEU A 3 43.01 16.27 22.25
C LEU A 3 42.04 15.45 21.39
N SER A 4 40.75 15.75 21.46
CA SER A 4 39.76 15.18 20.56
C SER A 4 39.29 16.26 19.59
N ALA A 5 39.13 15.89 18.32
CA ALA A 5 38.58 16.74 17.28
C ALA A 5 37.50 15.97 16.53
N THR A 6 36.36 16.60 16.32
CA THR A 6 35.24 16.03 15.57
C THR A 6 35.46 16.27 14.08
N VAL A 7 35.40 15.21 13.29
CA VAL A 7 35.61 15.28 11.83
C VAL A 7 34.23 15.46 11.16
N PRO A 8 34.04 16.46 10.28
CA PRO A 8 32.80 16.59 9.52
C PRO A 8 32.62 15.44 8.52
N GLU A 9 31.38 15.20 8.11
CA GLU A 9 30.89 14.08 7.26
C GLU A 9 31.70 13.82 5.97
N ALA A 10 32.55 14.76 5.55
CA ALA A 10 33.60 14.52 4.56
C ALA A 10 34.90 15.22 4.98
N LEU A 11 36.04 14.50 4.94
CA LEU A 11 37.38 15.09 5.05
C LEU A 11 37.74 15.84 3.76
N ARG A 12 37.09 16.99 3.53
CA ARG A 12 37.43 17.93 2.44
C ARG A 12 38.35 19.07 2.91
N SER A 13 38.68 19.12 4.20
CA SER A 13 39.44 20.22 4.82
C SER A 13 40.45 19.69 5.84
N SER A 14 41.58 20.40 5.95
CA SER A 14 42.58 20.18 6.99
C SER A 14 41.98 20.35 8.38
N ILE A 15 42.22 19.41 9.28
CA ILE A 15 41.88 19.55 10.70
C ILE A 15 43.10 20.12 11.41
N ALA A 16 43.00 21.36 11.87
CA ALA A 16 44.03 22.01 12.67
C ALA A 16 43.76 21.75 14.15
N VAL A 17 44.74 21.16 14.84
CA VAL A 17 44.69 20.99 16.30
C VAL A 17 45.80 21.83 16.93
N SER A 18 45.42 22.83 17.72
CA SER A 18 46.36 23.67 18.46
C SER A 18 46.37 23.30 19.94
N ALA A 19 47.54 23.02 20.50
CA ALA A 19 47.71 22.84 21.94
C ALA A 19 49.01 23.46 22.42
N ALA A 20 48.95 24.14 23.56
CA ALA A 20 50.13 24.60 24.28
C ALA A 20 50.80 23.39 24.96
N SER A 21 51.57 22.63 24.18
CA SER A 21 52.28 21.44 24.64
C SER A 21 53.75 21.51 24.25
N THR A 22 54.62 21.11 25.17
CA THR A 22 56.06 20.91 24.95
C THR A 22 56.38 19.54 24.35
N THR A 23 55.37 18.67 24.19
CA THR A 23 55.46 17.37 23.52
C THR A 23 54.48 17.30 22.35
N PRO A 24 54.81 16.58 21.25
CA PRO A 24 53.90 16.42 20.12
C PRO A 24 52.56 15.83 20.56
N PRO A 25 51.42 16.44 20.22
CA PRO A 25 50.11 15.89 20.55
C PRO A 25 49.87 14.60 19.77
N VAL A 26 49.31 13.58 20.43
CA VAL A 26 48.80 12.37 19.77
C VAL A 26 47.37 12.65 19.32
N VAL A 27 47.11 12.57 18.02
CA VAL A 27 45.77 12.74 17.44
C VAL A 27 45.22 11.36 17.05
N SER A 28 44.03 11.02 17.53
CA SER A 28 43.30 9.81 17.15
C SER A 28 41.98 10.17 16.48
N VAL A 29 41.72 9.64 15.30
CA VAL A 29 40.45 9.83 14.57
C VAL A 29 39.52 8.65 14.89
N VAL A 30 38.31 8.93 15.35
CA VAL A 30 37.26 7.91 15.59
C VAL A 30 36.52 7.66 14.28
N ALA A 31 36.31 6.39 13.92
CA ALA A 31 35.83 5.95 12.60
C ALA A 31 34.40 6.44 12.26
N GLY A 32 34.22 6.92 11.02
CA GLY A 32 32.93 7.38 10.49
C GLY A 32 32.96 8.35 9.30
N ALA A 33 34.12 8.63 8.69
CA ALA A 33 34.26 9.60 7.59
C ALA A 33 34.35 8.92 6.22
N ASP A 34 33.73 9.52 5.20
CA ASP A 34 33.90 9.13 3.80
C ASP A 34 35.37 9.22 3.35
N SER A 35 35.80 8.21 2.57
CA SER A 35 37.20 8.08 2.15
C SER A 35 37.61 9.24 1.24
N VAL A 36 38.44 10.13 1.79
CA VAL A 36 39.29 11.02 1.00
C VAL A 36 40.62 11.13 1.76
N CYS A 37 41.74 11.01 1.05
CA CYS A 37 43.06 11.30 1.61
C CYS A 37 43.06 12.71 2.23
N GLY A 38 43.37 12.83 3.52
CA GLY A 38 43.43 14.09 4.23
C GLY A 38 44.74 14.24 5.02
N TRP A 39 45.06 15.47 5.40
CA TRP A 39 46.23 15.80 6.21
C TRP A 39 45.74 16.38 7.54
N VAL A 40 46.33 15.93 8.65
CA VAL A 40 46.13 16.56 9.95
C VAL A 40 47.36 17.40 10.26
N GLU A 41 47.15 18.69 10.51
CA GLU A 41 48.21 19.62 10.91
C GLU A 41 48.09 19.92 12.40
N ALA A 42 49.16 19.68 13.15
CA ALA A 42 49.28 20.02 14.55
C ALA A 42 50.22 21.21 14.71
N GLN A 43 49.72 22.30 15.30
CA GLN A 43 50.55 23.45 15.63
C GLN A 43 50.99 23.37 17.09
N THR A 44 52.29 23.33 17.30
CA THR A 44 52.91 23.25 18.63
C THR A 44 53.78 24.48 18.89
N CYS A 45 54.17 24.68 20.15
CA CYS A 45 55.16 25.72 20.51
C CYS A 45 56.54 25.48 19.86
N LEU A 46 56.78 24.31 19.25
CA LEU A 46 58.03 23.91 18.59
C LEU A 46 57.97 24.04 17.05
N GLY A 47 56.84 24.48 16.50
CA GLY A 47 56.62 24.59 15.05
C GLY A 47 55.41 23.77 14.57
N ASN A 48 55.21 23.77 13.25
CA ASN A 48 54.15 23.00 12.60
C ASN A 48 54.65 21.58 12.33
N ALA A 49 53.86 20.58 12.74
CA ALA A 49 54.07 19.20 12.38
C ALA A 49 52.84 18.69 11.62
N SER A 50 53.05 18.08 10.46
CA SER A 50 51.99 17.44 9.68
C SER A 50 52.19 15.92 9.70
N ALA A 51 51.09 15.18 9.77
CA ALA A 51 51.08 13.74 9.62
C ALA A 51 50.00 13.36 8.60
N THR A 52 50.36 12.48 7.67
CA THR A 52 49.40 11.85 6.77
C THR A 52 48.60 10.83 7.56
N VAL A 53 47.28 10.99 7.62
CA VAL A 53 46.40 10.01 8.23
C VAL A 53 45.78 9.17 7.13
N ASN A 54 46.19 7.90 7.06
CA ASN A 54 45.53 6.93 6.19
C ASN A 54 44.26 6.44 6.88
N LEU A 55 43.12 6.91 6.42
CA LEU A 55 41.83 6.38 6.83
C LEU A 55 41.44 5.24 5.90
N THR A 56 41.54 4.02 6.40
CA THR A 56 41.03 2.84 5.72
C THR A 56 39.60 2.64 6.17
N LEU A 57 38.64 2.69 5.23
CA LEU A 57 37.29 2.21 5.52
C LEU A 57 37.34 0.69 5.62
N PRO A 58 36.67 0.08 6.63
CA PRO A 58 36.56 -1.37 6.67
C PRO A 58 35.83 -1.84 5.41
N ALA A 59 36.25 -2.97 4.82
CA ALA A 59 35.58 -3.46 3.64
C ALA A 59 34.18 -3.96 4.00
N PRO A 60 33.18 -3.79 3.11
CA PRO A 60 31.86 -4.35 3.32
C PRO A 60 31.92 -5.88 3.16
N VAL A 61 31.24 -6.60 4.04
CA VAL A 61 31.21 -8.07 4.11
C VAL A 61 29.89 -8.62 3.59
N SER A 62 28.77 -8.05 4.04
CA SER A 62 27.44 -8.50 3.63
C SER A 62 26.44 -7.35 3.64
N LEU A 63 25.33 -7.55 2.95
CA LEU A 63 24.25 -6.59 2.84
C LEU A 63 22.92 -7.30 3.06
N SER A 64 22.07 -6.71 3.90
CA SER A 64 20.72 -7.19 4.16
C SER A 64 19.69 -6.10 3.92
N ILE A 65 18.52 -6.48 3.44
CA ILE A 65 17.41 -5.56 3.17
C ILE A 65 16.27 -5.90 4.11
N THR A 66 15.80 -4.90 4.86
CA THR A 66 14.63 -5.05 5.71
C THR A 66 13.50 -4.10 5.33
N LYS A 67 12.26 -4.58 5.51
CA LYS A 67 11.05 -3.76 5.38
C LYS A 67 10.68 -3.25 6.75
N GLN A 68 10.45 -1.95 6.87
CA GLN A 68 10.07 -1.33 8.14
C GLN A 68 8.66 -1.74 8.58
N HIS A 69 7.74 -1.88 7.63
CA HIS A 69 6.34 -2.20 7.88
C HIS A 69 5.96 -3.54 7.26
N SER A 70 5.17 -4.32 8.00
CA SER A 70 4.67 -5.63 7.59
C SER A 70 3.31 -5.48 6.91
N HIS A 71 3.32 -4.96 5.68
CA HIS A 71 2.13 -4.83 4.85
C HIS A 71 2.32 -5.45 3.47
N PHE A 72 1.20 -5.70 2.80
CA PHE A 72 1.21 -6.22 1.43
C PHE A 72 1.38 -5.06 0.45
N LEU A 73 2.21 -5.27 -0.57
CA LEU A 73 2.37 -4.28 -1.62
C LEU A 73 1.30 -4.48 -2.68
N VAL A 74 0.79 -3.39 -3.22
CA VAL A 74 -0.18 -3.42 -4.32
C VAL A 74 0.21 -2.40 -5.38
N PRO A 75 -0.13 -2.60 -6.66
CA PRO A 75 0.12 -1.63 -7.71
C PRO A 75 -0.56 -0.29 -7.44
N LEU A 76 0.11 0.80 -7.81
CA LEU A 76 -0.49 2.13 -7.81
C LEU A 76 -1.78 2.11 -8.65
N ASP A 77 -2.80 2.88 -8.26
CA ASP A 77 -4.09 2.96 -8.96
C ASP A 77 -4.93 1.68 -9.04
N ASN A 78 -4.46 0.57 -8.46
CA ASN A 78 -5.29 -0.60 -8.24
C ASN A 78 -6.24 -0.37 -7.05
N VAL A 79 -7.44 -0.94 -7.12
CA VAL A 79 -8.46 -0.83 -6.04
C VAL A 79 -8.12 -1.70 -4.82
N ALA A 80 -7.07 -2.52 -4.87
CA ALA A 80 -6.60 -3.33 -3.75
C ALA A 80 -6.10 -2.49 -2.57
N LEU A 81 -5.79 -1.20 -2.76
CA LEU A 81 -5.46 -0.26 -1.67
C LEU A 81 -6.61 -0.07 -0.67
N GLU A 82 -7.85 -0.37 -1.06
CA GLU A 82 -9.02 -0.28 -0.18
C GLU A 82 -9.06 -1.39 0.86
N PHE A 83 -8.32 -2.48 0.63
CA PHE A 83 -8.22 -3.58 1.60
C PHE A 83 -7.30 -3.18 2.74
N HIS A 84 -7.60 -3.69 3.93
CA HIS A 84 -6.78 -3.42 5.11
C HIS A 84 -5.32 -3.87 4.92
N ASN A 85 -4.38 -3.05 5.41
CA ASN A 85 -2.94 -3.32 5.42
C ASN A 85 -2.30 -3.54 4.03
N ARG A 86 -2.77 -2.80 3.01
CA ARG A 86 -2.21 -2.81 1.64
C ARG A 86 -1.80 -1.41 1.21
N PHE A 87 -0.61 -1.32 0.64
CA PHE A 87 -0.01 -0.03 0.29
C PHE A 87 0.76 -0.13 -1.02
N ALA A 88 0.84 0.99 -1.74
CA ALA A 88 1.57 1.05 -3.01
C ALA A 88 3.07 1.25 -2.83
N TYR A 89 3.58 1.19 -1.60
CA TYR A 89 4.98 1.45 -1.31
C TYR A 89 5.46 0.66 -0.10
N ALA A 90 6.77 0.41 0.00
CA ALA A 90 7.44 -0.07 1.20
C ALA A 90 8.66 0.81 1.50
N ASP A 91 8.85 1.13 2.78
CA ASP A 91 10.08 1.76 3.26
C ASP A 91 11.08 0.67 3.64
N LEU A 92 12.29 0.79 3.08
CA LEU A 92 13.36 -0.20 3.16
C LEU A 92 14.57 0.36 3.91
N THR A 93 15.19 -0.52 4.68
CA THR A 93 16.50 -0.32 5.30
C THR A 93 17.49 -1.27 4.65
N ALA A 94 18.67 -0.78 4.32
CA ALA A 94 19.76 -1.58 3.80
C ALA A 94 20.90 -1.52 4.82
N THR A 95 21.07 -2.61 5.56
CA THR A 95 22.07 -2.72 6.63
C THR A 95 23.27 -3.49 6.10
N VAL A 96 24.44 -2.87 6.21
CA VAL A 96 25.71 -3.41 5.73
C VAL A 96 26.58 -3.79 6.92
N LEU A 97 27.08 -5.01 6.91
CA LEU A 97 28.09 -5.50 7.86
C LEU A 97 29.48 -5.25 7.28
N PHE A 98 30.39 -4.75 8.12
CA PHE A 98 31.77 -4.47 7.77
C PHE A 98 32.75 -5.45 8.42
N GLU A 99 33.97 -5.54 7.89
CA GLU A 99 35.02 -6.45 8.38
C GLU A 99 35.42 -6.21 9.84
N ASP A 100 35.24 -4.99 10.35
CA ASP A 100 35.47 -4.64 11.76
C ASP A 100 34.34 -5.11 12.69
N GLY A 101 33.32 -5.77 12.14
CA GLY A 101 32.13 -6.26 12.84
C GLY A 101 31.06 -5.18 13.07
N SER A 102 31.26 -3.96 12.58
CA SER A 102 30.25 -2.91 12.68
C SER A 102 29.14 -3.08 11.65
N GLU A 103 27.92 -2.72 12.04
CA GLU A 103 26.77 -2.63 11.14
C GLU A 103 26.36 -1.17 10.95
N ARG A 104 25.96 -0.82 9.72
CA ARG A 104 25.47 0.51 9.37
C ARG A 104 24.29 0.42 8.41
N ASP A 105 23.30 1.26 8.67
CA ASP A 105 22.21 1.53 7.76
C ASP A 105 22.68 2.51 6.69
N MET A 106 22.64 2.09 5.43
CA MET A 106 23.20 2.82 4.29
C MET A 106 22.18 3.08 3.19
N GLN A 107 20.89 2.84 3.43
CA GLN A 107 19.84 2.90 2.39
C GLN A 107 19.77 4.21 1.59
N VAL A 108 20.22 5.34 2.14
CA VAL A 108 20.25 6.65 1.46
C VAL A 108 21.65 7.08 1.04
N ASP A 109 22.66 6.23 1.25
CA ASP A 109 24.03 6.49 0.86
C ASP A 109 24.16 6.53 -0.67
N ALA A 110 24.86 7.52 -1.20
CA ALA A 110 24.99 7.72 -2.65
C ALA A 110 25.75 6.58 -3.38
N ARG A 111 26.47 5.73 -2.64
CA ARG A 111 27.18 4.56 -3.18
C ARG A 111 26.29 3.34 -3.30
N MET A 112 25.09 3.39 -2.71
CA MET A 112 24.11 2.32 -2.84
C MET A 112 23.38 2.43 -4.18
N SER A 113 23.14 1.26 -4.77
CA SER A 113 22.24 1.12 -5.91
C SER A 113 21.15 0.12 -5.57
N PHE A 114 19.92 0.43 -5.97
CA PHE A 114 18.75 -0.40 -5.76
C PHE A 114 18.14 -0.78 -7.09
N ASP A 115 17.62 -2.00 -7.16
CA ASP A 115 16.95 -2.55 -8.32
C ASP A 115 15.76 -3.41 -7.89
N VAL A 116 14.74 -3.49 -8.72
CA VAL A 116 13.55 -4.31 -8.49
C VAL A 116 13.28 -5.14 -9.73
N SER A 117 13.02 -6.43 -9.52
CA SER A 117 12.75 -7.35 -10.63
C SER A 117 11.54 -6.91 -11.45
N ASP A 118 11.53 -7.35 -12.72
CA ASP A 118 10.40 -7.23 -13.63
C ASP A 118 9.93 -5.80 -13.91
N GLY A 119 10.74 -4.79 -13.56
CA GLY A 119 10.37 -3.38 -13.69
C GLY A 119 9.11 -3.01 -12.91
N CYS A 120 8.84 -3.73 -11.81
CA CYS A 120 7.59 -3.62 -11.07
C CYS A 120 7.49 -2.39 -10.14
N GLY A 121 8.47 -1.49 -10.18
CA GLY A 121 8.50 -0.36 -9.29
C GLY A 121 9.71 0.54 -9.46
N THR A 122 9.73 1.57 -8.65
CA THR A 122 10.77 2.59 -8.63
C THR A 122 11.21 2.90 -7.21
N PHE A 123 12.44 3.40 -7.07
CA PHE A 123 13.02 3.77 -5.78
C PHE A 123 13.14 5.29 -5.63
N GLY A 124 12.86 5.78 -4.43
CA GLY A 124 13.05 7.18 -4.05
C GLY A 124 13.39 7.33 -2.57
N VAL A 125 14.09 8.41 -2.22
CA VAL A 125 14.43 8.68 -0.81
C VAL A 125 13.23 9.31 -0.10
N SER A 126 12.87 8.78 1.06
CA SER A 126 11.81 9.29 1.93
C SER A 126 12.32 9.47 3.35
N GLY A 127 12.89 10.65 3.65
CA GLY A 127 13.56 10.91 4.92
C GLY A 127 14.82 10.06 5.08
N LEU A 128 14.85 9.19 6.09
CA LEU A 128 15.96 8.26 6.33
C LEU A 128 15.78 6.90 5.64
N TRP A 129 14.72 6.72 4.85
CA TRP A 129 14.37 5.43 4.25
C TRP A 129 14.55 5.46 2.74
N MET A 130 14.84 4.29 2.16
CA MET A 130 14.68 4.07 0.74
C MET A 130 13.27 3.53 0.49
N ARG A 131 12.44 4.30 -0.20
CA ARG A 131 11.07 3.92 -0.52
C ARG A 131 11.03 3.23 -1.87
N LEU A 132 10.54 1.99 -1.89
CA LEU A 132 10.06 1.32 -3.09
C LEU A 132 8.60 1.70 -3.32
N THR A 133 8.25 2.18 -4.51
CA THR A 133 6.86 2.37 -4.96
C THR A 133 6.57 1.37 -6.08
N ILE A 134 5.45 0.65 -5.96
CA ILE A 134 5.04 -0.34 -6.96
C ILE A 134 4.27 0.34 -8.07
N ASP A 135 4.72 0.09 -9.30
CA ASP A 135 4.14 0.69 -10.48
C ASP A 135 2.73 0.15 -10.74
N SER A 136 1.87 0.97 -11.34
CA SER A 136 0.45 0.64 -11.53
C SER A 136 0.21 -0.59 -12.40
N THR A 137 1.17 -0.94 -13.26
CA THR A 137 1.10 -2.10 -14.17
C THR A 137 1.71 -3.37 -13.60
N CYS A 138 2.27 -3.37 -12.39
CA CYS A 138 2.91 -4.56 -11.84
C CYS A 138 1.89 -5.68 -11.58
N ARG A 139 2.07 -6.85 -12.21
CA ARG A 139 1.18 -8.03 -12.05
C ARG A 139 1.98 -9.30 -11.75
N THR A 140 3.01 -9.16 -10.93
CA THR A 140 3.89 -10.26 -10.52
C THR A 140 3.71 -10.52 -9.04
N SER A 141 3.31 -11.73 -8.64
CA SER A 141 2.93 -12.04 -7.25
C SER A 141 4.08 -11.94 -6.25
N SER A 142 5.32 -12.05 -6.73
CA SER A 142 6.53 -11.90 -5.94
C SER A 142 7.59 -11.20 -6.78
N ILE A 143 8.12 -10.10 -6.26
CA ILE A 143 9.22 -9.34 -6.87
C ILE A 143 10.45 -9.46 -5.97
N SER A 144 11.64 -9.43 -6.57
CA SER A 144 12.89 -9.40 -5.83
C SER A 144 13.45 -7.99 -5.79
N VAL A 145 13.65 -7.47 -4.57
CA VAL A 145 14.30 -6.18 -4.33
C VAL A 145 15.76 -6.44 -4.05
N SER A 146 16.65 -5.86 -4.84
CA SER A 146 18.09 -6.03 -4.70
C SER A 146 18.76 -4.70 -4.40
N ALA A 147 19.83 -4.75 -3.61
CA ALA A 147 20.67 -3.61 -3.34
C ALA A 147 22.15 -3.99 -3.40
N ARG A 148 22.98 -3.06 -3.87
CA ARG A 148 24.42 -3.26 -4.01
C ARG A 148 25.18 -2.07 -3.47
N LEU A 149 26.24 -2.34 -2.73
CA LEU A 149 27.22 -1.35 -2.28
C LEU A 149 28.58 -1.67 -2.90
N THR A 150 29.22 -0.68 -3.52
CA THR A 150 30.63 -0.77 -3.92
C THR A 150 31.47 0.20 -3.11
N LEU A 151 32.43 -0.32 -2.34
CA LEU A 151 33.31 0.46 -1.49
C LEU A 151 34.73 -0.09 -1.55
N GLY A 152 35.73 0.76 -1.85
CA GLY A 152 37.14 0.35 -1.90
C GLY A 152 37.46 -0.73 -2.94
N GLY A 153 36.64 -0.87 -3.98
CA GLY A 153 36.75 -1.95 -4.98
C GLY A 153 36.05 -3.25 -4.61
N THR A 154 35.56 -3.39 -3.37
CA THR A 154 34.73 -4.51 -2.93
C THR A 154 33.26 -4.22 -3.20
N THR A 155 32.54 -5.19 -3.75
CA THR A 155 31.08 -5.09 -3.97
C THR A 155 30.37 -6.14 -3.13
N VAL A 156 29.40 -5.70 -2.34
CA VAL A 156 28.45 -6.59 -1.65
C VAL A 156 27.06 -6.37 -2.22
N ALA A 157 26.26 -7.43 -2.22
CA ALA A 157 24.88 -7.38 -2.67
C ALA A 157 23.99 -8.17 -1.70
N GLY A 158 22.75 -7.74 -1.61
CA GLY A 158 21.70 -8.43 -0.87
C GLY A 158 20.40 -8.32 -1.64
N SER A 159 19.51 -9.29 -1.43
CA SER A 159 18.17 -9.26 -2.01
C SER A 159 17.13 -9.69 -1.00
N ARG A 160 15.89 -9.27 -1.25
CA ARG A 160 14.71 -9.66 -0.48
C ARG A 160 13.51 -9.75 -1.38
N ASP A 161 12.78 -10.86 -1.26
CA ASP A 161 11.53 -11.03 -1.97
C ASP A 161 10.37 -10.32 -1.25
N VAL A 162 9.47 -9.78 -2.06
CA VAL A 162 8.30 -9.03 -1.62
C VAL A 162 7.09 -9.49 -2.41
N SER A 163 6.03 -9.87 -1.69
CA SER A 163 4.75 -10.21 -2.30
C SER A 163 4.01 -8.96 -2.76
N VAL A 164 3.39 -9.06 -3.95
CA VAL A 164 2.52 -8.05 -4.52
C VAL A 164 1.13 -8.65 -4.75
N GLU A 165 0.10 -7.93 -4.33
CA GLU A 165 -1.29 -8.28 -4.53
C GLU A 165 -1.96 -7.28 -5.48
N TRP A 166 -2.91 -7.73 -6.30
CA TRP A 166 -3.73 -6.86 -7.15
C TRP A 166 -5.13 -7.44 -7.27
N VAL A 167 -6.11 -6.58 -7.52
CA VAL A 167 -7.48 -7.01 -7.83
C VAL A 167 -7.50 -7.73 -9.17
N THR A 168 -8.17 -8.88 -9.21
CA THR A 168 -8.37 -9.70 -10.40
C THR A 168 -9.83 -9.75 -10.85
N ALA A 169 -10.77 -9.48 -9.95
CA ALA A 169 -12.20 -9.47 -10.27
C ALA A 169 -12.97 -8.51 -9.35
N LEU A 170 -14.08 -8.00 -9.88
CA LEU A 170 -15.15 -7.33 -9.14
C LEU A 170 -16.44 -8.14 -9.30
N GLU A 171 -17.35 -8.02 -8.36
CA GLU A 171 -18.68 -8.61 -8.40
C GLU A 171 -19.69 -7.66 -7.76
N VAL A 172 -20.76 -7.33 -8.48
CA VAL A 172 -21.88 -6.53 -7.99
C VAL A 172 -22.84 -7.44 -7.25
N GLU A 173 -22.99 -7.19 -5.95
CA GLU A 173 -23.94 -7.89 -5.12
C GLU A 173 -25.08 -6.97 -4.70
N LEU A 174 -26.29 -7.52 -4.78
CA LEU A 174 -27.52 -6.85 -4.42
C LEU A 174 -28.04 -7.39 -3.09
N TYR A 175 -28.59 -6.49 -2.27
CA TYR A 175 -29.10 -6.81 -0.94
C TYR A 175 -30.43 -6.11 -0.71
N TYR A 176 -31.26 -6.71 0.15
CA TYR A 176 -32.40 -6.01 0.72
C TYR A 176 -31.96 -4.84 1.62
N GLN A 177 -32.90 -3.97 1.99
CA GLN A 177 -32.61 -2.73 2.73
C GLN A 177 -31.92 -2.95 4.09
N ASP A 178 -32.13 -4.11 4.71
CA ASP A 178 -31.55 -4.51 6.00
C ASP A 178 -30.11 -5.04 5.87
N GLU A 179 -29.62 -5.20 4.63
CA GLU A 179 -28.27 -5.70 4.28
C GLU A 179 -27.97 -7.12 4.78
N ALA A 180 -28.95 -7.79 5.38
CA ALA A 180 -28.80 -9.11 5.97
C ALA A 180 -28.92 -10.22 4.93
N TYR A 181 -29.71 -9.98 3.87
CA TYR A 181 -30.04 -10.98 2.87
C TYR A 181 -29.67 -10.51 1.46
N SER A 182 -28.93 -11.35 0.75
CA SER A 182 -28.65 -11.12 -0.66
C SER A 182 -29.92 -11.24 -1.48
N TYR A 183 -30.02 -10.38 -2.49
CA TYR A 183 -31.06 -10.40 -3.50
C TYR A 183 -30.57 -11.21 -4.69
N THR A 184 -31.14 -12.40 -4.88
CA THR A 184 -30.71 -13.35 -5.92
C THR A 184 -31.72 -13.52 -7.06
N SER A 185 -32.88 -12.87 -6.96
CA SER A 185 -33.88 -12.88 -8.04
C SER A 185 -33.40 -12.04 -9.22
N MET A 186 -33.68 -12.51 -10.44
CA MET A 186 -33.48 -11.71 -11.66
C MET A 186 -34.63 -10.74 -11.91
N GLU A 187 -35.77 -10.91 -11.23
CA GLU A 187 -36.94 -10.05 -11.38
C GLU A 187 -37.06 -9.14 -10.16
N LEU A 188 -37.26 -7.84 -10.36
CA LEU A 188 -37.59 -6.86 -9.34
C LEU A 188 -39.08 -6.50 -9.45
N ARG A 189 -39.89 -6.99 -8.53
CA ARG A 189 -41.34 -6.80 -8.52
C ARG A 189 -41.76 -5.68 -7.57
N TYR A 190 -43.00 -5.25 -7.71
CA TYR A 190 -43.59 -4.23 -6.84
C TYR A 190 -43.92 -4.79 -5.46
N ARG A 191 -43.55 -4.03 -4.43
CA ARG A 191 -44.04 -4.27 -3.06
C ARG A 191 -45.31 -3.47 -2.85
N TYR A 192 -46.40 -4.16 -2.54
CA TYR A 192 -47.58 -3.48 -2.01
C TYR A 192 -47.32 -3.06 -0.57
N ASP A 193 -47.56 -1.78 -0.30
CA ASP A 193 -47.83 -1.36 1.06
C ASP A 193 -49.25 -1.81 1.43
N CYS A 194 -49.48 -2.19 2.68
CA CYS A 194 -50.80 -2.67 3.13
C CYS A 194 -51.86 -1.54 3.17
N ALA A 195 -51.54 -0.35 2.65
CA ALA A 195 -52.40 0.82 2.63
C ALA A 195 -53.02 1.01 1.23
N PRO A 196 -54.36 1.08 1.10
CA PRO A 196 -55.07 1.09 -0.19
C PRO A 196 -54.86 2.35 -1.05
N MET A 197 -54.10 3.34 -0.56
CA MET A 197 -53.84 4.61 -1.26
C MET A 197 -52.36 4.83 -1.61
N VAL A 198 -51.47 3.88 -1.31
CA VAL A 198 -50.05 3.99 -1.66
C VAL A 198 -49.81 3.30 -2.99
N GLU A 199 -49.31 4.04 -3.98
CA GLU A 199 -48.89 3.44 -5.25
C GLU A 199 -47.77 2.43 -5.00
N PRO A 200 -47.84 1.21 -5.57
CA PRO A 200 -46.80 0.22 -5.42
C PRO A 200 -45.47 0.76 -5.96
N THR A 201 -44.39 0.51 -5.21
CA THR A 201 -43.02 0.88 -5.60
C THR A 201 -42.13 -0.36 -5.67
N PHE A 202 -41.07 -0.30 -6.47
CA PHE A 202 -40.07 -1.36 -6.50
C PHE A 202 -39.31 -1.42 -5.18
N HIS A 203 -38.79 -2.60 -4.83
CA HIS A 203 -37.88 -2.70 -3.69
C HIS A 203 -36.70 -1.77 -3.91
N THR A 204 -36.38 -1.00 -2.88
CA THR A 204 -35.09 -0.33 -2.81
C THR A 204 -34.04 -1.38 -2.47
N LEU A 205 -33.07 -1.58 -3.36
CA LEU A 205 -31.97 -2.49 -3.12
C LEU A 205 -30.73 -1.73 -2.64
N LYS A 206 -29.92 -2.40 -1.85
CA LYS A 206 -28.55 -1.99 -1.55
C LYS A 206 -27.61 -2.68 -2.54
N VAL A 207 -26.66 -1.91 -3.05
CA VAL A 207 -25.63 -2.37 -3.99
C VAL A 207 -24.29 -2.31 -3.28
N LYS A 208 -23.57 -3.43 -3.31
CA LYS A 208 -22.21 -3.58 -2.79
C LYS A 208 -21.34 -4.15 -3.90
N THR A 209 -20.06 -3.84 -3.87
CA THR A 209 -19.10 -4.44 -4.82
C THR A 209 -18.07 -5.24 -4.04
N LEU A 210 -18.04 -6.54 -4.29
CA LEU A 210 -17.03 -7.45 -3.77
C LEU A 210 -15.84 -7.44 -4.73
N ALA A 211 -14.63 -7.22 -4.20
CA ALA A 211 -13.40 -7.33 -4.95
C ALA A 211 -12.65 -8.61 -4.56
N THR A 212 -11.98 -9.23 -5.52
CA THR A 212 -11.13 -10.41 -5.31
C THR A 212 -9.70 -10.10 -5.70
N LEU A 213 -8.75 -10.44 -4.83
CA LEU A 213 -7.32 -10.31 -5.10
C LEU A 213 -6.78 -11.56 -5.81
N ASN A 214 -5.60 -11.44 -6.43
CA ASN A 214 -4.84 -12.55 -7.00
C ASN A 214 -4.51 -13.67 -5.99
N THR A 215 -4.51 -13.38 -4.69
CA THR A 215 -4.35 -14.36 -3.60
C THR A 215 -5.65 -15.08 -3.22
N GLY A 216 -6.79 -14.69 -3.83
CA GLY A 216 -8.12 -15.20 -3.51
C GLY A 216 -8.78 -14.50 -2.32
N ALA A 217 -8.11 -13.55 -1.66
CA ALA A 217 -8.73 -12.74 -0.61
C ALA A 217 -9.84 -11.86 -1.20
N THR A 218 -10.96 -11.76 -0.50
CA THR A 218 -12.11 -10.96 -0.92
C THR A 218 -12.49 -9.92 0.13
N ALA A 219 -12.99 -8.76 -0.32
CA ALA A 219 -13.52 -7.73 0.55
C ALA A 219 -14.48 -6.81 -0.22
N TYR A 220 -15.45 -6.22 0.50
CA TYR A 220 -16.27 -5.17 -0.07
C TYR A 220 -15.51 -3.85 -0.11
N ILE A 221 -15.58 -3.18 -1.25
CA ILE A 221 -14.89 -1.91 -1.49
C ILE A 221 -15.89 -0.79 -1.77
N GLY A 222 -15.57 0.41 -1.29
CA GLY A 222 -16.50 1.55 -1.29
C GLY A 222 -16.02 2.78 -2.03
N SER A 223 -14.76 2.80 -2.45
CA SER A 223 -14.16 3.91 -3.19
C SER A 223 -13.34 3.37 -4.37
N ARG A 224 -12.82 4.28 -5.20
CA ARG A 224 -12.11 3.96 -6.46
C ARG A 224 -12.92 3.05 -7.40
N LEU A 225 -14.24 3.26 -7.43
CA LEU A 225 -15.20 2.57 -8.28
C LEU A 225 -16.05 3.58 -9.04
N VAL A 226 -16.32 3.28 -10.31
CA VAL A 226 -17.30 4.00 -11.13
C VAL A 226 -18.48 3.07 -11.36
N TYR A 227 -19.69 3.61 -11.15
CA TYR A 227 -20.93 2.88 -11.39
C TYR A 227 -21.70 3.58 -12.50
N SER A 228 -22.32 2.79 -13.38
CA SER A 228 -23.32 3.25 -14.33
C SER A 228 -24.57 2.39 -14.21
N VAL A 229 -25.74 3.03 -14.25
CA VAL A 229 -27.03 2.34 -14.14
C VAL A 229 -27.97 2.75 -15.25
N ILE A 230 -28.62 1.75 -15.83
CA ILE A 230 -29.71 1.88 -16.82
C ILE A 230 -31.00 1.42 -16.15
N GLY A 231 -32.13 2.09 -16.43
CA GLY A 231 -33.43 1.71 -15.87
C GLY A 231 -33.64 2.06 -14.39
N GLY A 232 -32.67 2.72 -13.76
CA GLY A 232 -32.72 3.12 -12.35
C GLY A 232 -31.73 4.22 -12.01
N SER A 233 -31.51 4.45 -10.72
CA SER A 233 -30.55 5.42 -10.21
C SER A 233 -29.84 4.89 -8.96
N LEU A 234 -28.55 5.22 -8.82
CA LEU A 234 -27.80 4.97 -7.59
C LEU A 234 -27.64 6.26 -6.80
N SER A 235 -27.80 6.14 -5.48
CA SER A 235 -27.51 7.20 -4.52
C SER A 235 -26.66 6.69 -3.38
N GLY A 236 -25.97 7.59 -2.69
CA GLY A 236 -25.04 7.26 -1.61
C GLY A 236 -23.60 7.03 -2.07
N SER A 237 -22.75 6.65 -1.11
CA SER A 237 -21.31 6.48 -1.28
C SER A 237 -20.77 5.46 -0.28
N GLY A 238 -19.50 5.10 -0.42
CA GLY A 238 -18.87 4.08 0.41
C GLY A 238 -19.23 2.67 -0.06
N ILE A 239 -19.12 1.71 0.87
CA ILE A 239 -19.25 0.27 0.59
C ILE A 239 -20.66 -0.11 0.11
N THR A 240 -21.66 0.64 0.55
CA THR A 240 -23.06 0.37 0.23
C THR A 240 -23.68 1.58 -0.47
N ARG A 241 -24.28 1.34 -1.65
CA ARG A 241 -25.08 2.31 -2.40
C ARG A 241 -26.53 1.88 -2.44
N ARG A 242 -27.44 2.81 -2.73
CA ARG A 242 -28.88 2.56 -2.81
C ARG A 242 -29.35 2.64 -4.25
N LEU A 243 -29.91 1.55 -4.76
CA LEU A 243 -30.59 1.48 -6.05
C LEU A 243 -32.06 1.84 -5.88
N SER A 244 -32.49 2.82 -6.69
CA SER A 244 -33.89 3.22 -6.81
C SER A 244 -34.35 2.96 -8.26
N VAL A 245 -35.42 2.18 -8.41
CA VAL A 245 -36.07 1.86 -9.68
C VAL A 245 -37.48 2.44 -9.62
N SER A 246 -37.89 3.18 -10.66
CA SER A 246 -39.19 3.89 -10.69
C SER A 246 -40.13 3.43 -11.79
N SER A 247 -39.65 2.63 -12.75
CA SER A 247 -40.45 2.14 -13.88
C SER A 247 -40.06 0.72 -14.25
N ARG A 248 -41.03 -0.04 -14.79
CA ARG A 248 -40.79 -1.36 -15.35
C ARG A 248 -39.80 -1.33 -16.51
N GLY A 249 -39.08 -2.42 -16.71
CA GLY A 249 -38.09 -2.60 -17.78
C GLY A 249 -36.77 -3.17 -17.28
N THR A 250 -35.79 -3.24 -18.16
CA THR A 250 -34.45 -3.72 -17.81
C THR A 250 -33.73 -2.73 -16.92
N VAL A 251 -33.18 -3.22 -15.82
CA VAL A 251 -32.30 -2.49 -14.91
C VAL A 251 -30.92 -3.13 -14.98
N GLU A 252 -29.92 -2.39 -15.43
CA GLU A 252 -28.56 -2.87 -15.52
C GLU A 252 -27.68 -2.01 -14.61
N ILE A 253 -26.85 -2.67 -13.80
CA ILE A 253 -25.90 -2.02 -12.91
C ILE A 253 -24.53 -2.54 -13.30
N MET A 254 -23.71 -1.65 -13.83
CA MET A 254 -22.32 -1.95 -14.14
C MET A 254 -21.42 -1.21 -13.15
N VAL A 255 -20.36 -1.89 -12.71
CA VAL A 255 -19.29 -1.34 -11.90
C VAL A 255 -17.96 -1.57 -12.59
N GLU A 256 -17.06 -0.61 -12.48
CA GLU A 256 -15.68 -0.76 -12.90
C GLU A 256 -14.72 -0.13 -11.89
N ALA A 257 -13.48 -0.63 -11.87
CA ALA A 257 -12.40 -0.02 -11.12
C ALA A 257 -12.11 1.41 -11.64
N SER A 258 -11.62 2.31 -10.79
CA SER A 258 -11.23 3.65 -11.21
C SER A 258 -10.00 4.16 -10.43
N PRO A 259 -8.84 4.33 -11.09
CA PRO A 259 -8.58 4.03 -12.51
C PRO A 259 -8.77 2.55 -12.87
N ASN A 260 -9.02 2.24 -14.15
CA ASN A 260 -9.24 0.88 -14.64
C ASN A 260 -8.09 0.36 -15.55
N PRO A 261 -6.85 0.25 -15.05
CA PRO A 261 -5.74 -0.19 -15.90
C PRO A 261 -5.89 -1.63 -16.39
N ASP A 262 -6.67 -2.45 -15.67
CA ASP A 262 -6.85 -3.88 -15.94
C ASP A 262 -8.13 -4.21 -16.70
N SER A 263 -8.93 -3.21 -17.06
CA SER A 263 -10.27 -3.41 -17.65
C SER A 263 -11.16 -4.33 -16.81
N ILE A 264 -11.07 -4.21 -15.47
CA ILE A 264 -11.88 -4.98 -14.52
C ILE A 264 -13.20 -4.27 -14.33
N SER A 265 -14.27 -4.99 -14.64
CA SER A 265 -15.65 -4.55 -14.47
C SER A 265 -16.53 -5.75 -14.17
N ASP A 266 -17.69 -5.48 -13.61
CA ASP A 266 -18.77 -6.46 -13.48
C ASP A 266 -20.12 -5.79 -13.72
N SER A 267 -21.13 -6.60 -14.04
CA SER A 267 -22.48 -6.11 -14.27
C SER A 267 -23.54 -7.11 -13.82
N VAL A 268 -24.60 -6.60 -13.22
CA VAL A 268 -25.82 -7.36 -12.93
C VAL A 268 -27.00 -6.76 -13.68
N THR A 269 -27.84 -7.62 -14.26
CA THR A 269 -29.07 -7.23 -14.94
C THR A 269 -30.28 -7.81 -14.22
N LEU A 270 -31.28 -6.97 -14.01
CA LEU A 270 -32.58 -7.32 -13.45
C LEU A 270 -33.68 -6.91 -14.44
N GLU A 271 -34.83 -7.56 -14.33
CA GLU A 271 -36.06 -7.15 -14.99
C GLU A 271 -37.04 -6.59 -13.96
N ALA A 272 -37.30 -5.29 -14.03
CA ALA A 272 -38.29 -4.63 -13.20
C ALA A 272 -39.69 -4.89 -13.79
N LEU A 273 -40.50 -5.67 -13.08
CA LEU A 273 -41.83 -6.07 -13.54
C LEU A 273 -42.90 -5.21 -12.86
N ALA A 274 -43.85 -4.69 -13.65
CA ALA A 274 -45.04 -4.01 -13.12
C ALA A 274 -46.09 -5.01 -12.57
N GLU A 275 -45.62 -6.14 -12.07
CA GLU A 275 -46.42 -7.13 -11.39
C GLU A 275 -46.08 -7.11 -9.90
N PRO A 276 -47.08 -7.27 -9.03
CA PRO A 276 -46.84 -7.30 -7.62
C PRO A 276 -46.15 -8.58 -7.17
N ASP A 277 -45.43 -8.49 -6.06
CA ASP A 277 -44.99 -9.65 -5.32
C ASP A 277 -46.20 -10.50 -4.89
N ALA A 278 -46.19 -11.76 -5.32
CA ALA A 278 -47.14 -12.75 -4.84
C ALA A 278 -46.51 -13.48 -3.64
N TYR A 279 -46.84 -13.04 -2.43
CA TYR A 279 -46.56 -13.84 -1.23
C TYR A 279 -47.70 -14.84 -1.05
N THR A 280 -47.47 -16.11 -1.38
CA THR A 280 -48.31 -17.20 -0.89
C THR A 280 -47.98 -17.44 0.58
N PHE A 281 -48.76 -16.82 1.47
CA PHE A 281 -48.78 -17.20 2.87
C PHE A 281 -49.47 -18.56 2.97
N GLU A 282 -48.69 -19.62 3.18
CA GLU A 282 -49.25 -20.86 3.69
C GLU A 282 -49.66 -20.61 5.14
N TRP A 283 -50.96 -20.42 5.36
CA TRP A 283 -51.51 -20.42 6.71
C TRP A 283 -51.21 -21.79 7.32
N VAL A 284 -50.35 -21.83 8.34
CA VAL A 284 -50.25 -22.99 9.21
C VAL A 284 -51.67 -23.28 9.70
N LEU A 285 -52.19 -24.44 9.29
CA LEU A 285 -53.52 -24.93 9.65
C LEU A 285 -53.69 -24.82 11.18
N GLY A 286 -54.49 -23.87 11.65
CA GLY A 286 -54.70 -23.64 13.08
C GLY A 286 -54.96 -22.19 13.50
N LEU A 287 -54.64 -21.19 12.66
CA LEU A 287 -55.05 -19.82 12.93
C LEU A 287 -56.53 -19.65 12.60
N ASN A 288 -57.34 -19.44 13.63
CA ASN A 288 -58.79 -19.25 13.53
C ASN A 288 -59.12 -17.78 13.16
N SER A 289 -60.28 -17.55 12.55
CA SER A 289 -60.72 -16.22 12.07
C SER A 289 -60.67 -15.11 13.13
N SER A 290 -60.66 -15.48 14.42
CA SER A 290 -60.52 -14.60 15.58
C SER A 290 -59.11 -14.04 15.82
N THR A 291 -58.07 -14.56 15.18
CA THR A 291 -56.69 -14.04 15.33
C THR A 291 -56.39 -12.86 14.40
N VAL A 292 -57.26 -12.58 13.42
CA VAL A 292 -57.12 -11.45 12.50
C VAL A 292 -57.94 -10.27 13.03
N GLN A 293 -57.26 -9.25 13.56
CA GLN A 293 -57.89 -7.97 13.83
C GLN A 293 -57.68 -7.04 12.64
N THR A 294 -58.73 -6.75 11.89
CA THR A 294 -58.78 -5.59 11.00
C THR A 294 -59.11 -4.36 11.84
N ARG A 295 -58.23 -3.37 11.89
CA ARG A 295 -58.60 -2.02 12.33
C ARG A 295 -59.16 -1.27 11.12
N TYR A 296 -60.43 -0.85 11.21
CA TYR A 296 -61.03 0.11 10.29
C TYR A 296 -60.62 1.53 10.66
#